data_AF-A0A3B7M2K9-F1
#
_entry.id   AF-A0A3B7M2K9-F1
#
_cell.length_a   1.000
_cell.length_b   1.000
_cell.length_c   1.000
_cell.angle_alpha   90.00
_cell.angle_beta   90.00
_cell.angle_gamma   90.00
#
_symmetry.space_group_name_H-M   'P 1'
#
loop_
_entity.id
_entity.type
_entity.pdbx_description
1 polymer ?
#
loop_
_entity_poly.entity_id
_entity_poly.type
_entity_poly.pdbx_seq_one_letter_code
_entity_poly.pdbx_strand_id
1 'polypeptide(L)'
;MDIQTEQQAFEKWAFQASHGWASFNKDSDGKYWPDKLNLAWGAWKAAKEQAATDWISVNDVGPPIDEMVLVCWNQHPDVEPEKEYMSLDEDLSEYWPNCVDEPPTHWRKIPPPPKQAQEQSHD
;
A
#
# COMPACT_ATOMS: atom_id res chain seq x y z
N MET A 1 6.79 2.64 -0.55
CA MET A 1 6.95 2.30 0.89
C MET A 1 8.33 2.73 1.32
N ASP A 2 8.43 3.81 2.11
CA ASP A 2 9.71 4.24 2.67
C ASP A 2 10.10 3.31 3.82
N ILE A 3 11.18 2.55 3.64
CA ILE A 3 11.59 1.50 4.59
C ILE A 3 12.00 2.09 5.94
N GLN A 4 12.58 3.30 5.96
CA GLN A 4 13.00 3.94 7.21
C GLN A 4 11.80 4.38 8.06
N THR A 5 10.79 4.96 7.41
CA THR A 5 9.53 5.38 8.05
C THR A 5 8.76 4.18 8.59
N GLU A 6 8.63 3.11 7.81
CA GLU A 6 7.98 1.88 8.25
C GLU A 6 8.73 1.19 9.39
N GLN A 7 10.07 1.26 9.38
CA GLN A 7 10.87 0.73 10.47
C GLN A 7 10.62 1.51 11.78
N GLN A 8 10.58 2.84 11.75
CA GLN A 8 10.27 3.64 12.94
C GLN A 8 8.86 3.37 13.47
N ALA A 9 7.88 3.22 12.57
CA ALA A 9 6.51 2.87 12.93
C ALA A 9 6.45 1.49 13.61
N PHE A 10 7.15 0.50 13.04
CA PHE A 10 7.27 -0.83 13.62
C PHE A 10 7.92 -0.80 15.01
N GLU A 11 9.04 -0.09 15.19
CA GLU A 11 9.74 -0.01 16.48
C GLU A 11 8.86 0.63 17.56
N LYS A 12 8.14 1.72 17.22
CA LYS A 12 7.19 2.36 18.15
C LYS A 12 6.06 1.40 18.56
N TRP A 13 5.47 0.70 17.60
CA TRP A 13 4.44 -0.29 17.85
C TRP A 13 4.98 -1.45 18.72
N ALA A 14 6.15 -1.99 18.38
CA ALA A 14 6.75 -3.11 19.09
C ALA A 14 7.09 -2.73 20.55
N PHE A 15 7.55 -1.50 20.80
CA PHE A 15 7.78 -0.99 22.15
C PHE A 15 6.50 -0.97 22.97
N GLN A 16 5.40 -0.49 22.39
CA GLN A 16 4.09 -0.46 23.05
C GLN A 16 3.53 -1.86 23.29
N ALA A 17 3.53 -2.72 22.27
CA ALA A 17 3.03 -4.10 22.35
C ALA A 17 3.81 -4.94 23.37
N SER A 18 5.12 -4.70 23.46
CA SER A 18 6.00 -5.32 24.45
C SER A 18 5.89 -4.69 25.85
N HIS A 19 5.08 -3.66 26.08
CA HIS A 19 5.08 -2.94 27.36
C HIS A 19 6.47 -2.43 27.77
N GLY A 20 7.28 -2.05 26.78
CA GLY A 20 8.59 -1.42 26.96
C GLY A 20 9.79 -2.36 27.10
N TRP A 21 9.63 -3.69 27.00
CA TRP A 21 10.78 -4.60 27.07
C TRP A 21 11.57 -4.70 25.76
N ALA A 22 10.96 -4.38 24.61
CA ALA A 22 11.64 -4.50 23.33
C ALA A 22 12.81 -3.51 23.20
N SER A 23 13.99 -4.04 22.89
CA SER A 23 15.17 -3.25 22.51
C SER A 23 15.40 -3.35 21.00
N PHE A 24 15.71 -2.23 20.36
CA PHE A 24 15.91 -2.17 18.90
C PHE A 24 17.39 -2.13 18.50
N ASN A 25 18.26 -2.67 19.37
CA ASN A 25 19.66 -2.82 19.06
C ASN A 25 19.81 -3.74 17.85
N LYS A 26 20.64 -3.32 16.90
CA LYS A 26 20.92 -4.08 15.70
C LYS A 26 22.37 -4.56 15.71
N ASP A 27 22.58 -5.74 15.13
CA ASP A 27 23.94 -6.22 14.84
C ASP A 27 24.55 -5.49 13.62
N SER A 28 25.79 -5.85 13.28
CA SER A 28 26.49 -5.31 12.11
C SER A 28 25.79 -5.58 10.78
N ASP A 29 24.90 -6.56 10.74
CA ASP A 29 24.11 -6.94 9.56
C ASP A 29 22.73 -6.24 9.54
N GLY A 30 22.45 -5.39 10.52
CA GLY A 30 21.21 -4.62 10.62
C GLY A 30 20.01 -5.41 11.15
N LYS A 31 20.21 -6.60 11.72
CA LYS A 31 19.14 -7.43 12.32
C LYS A 31 18.92 -7.06 13.76
N TYR A 32 17.67 -7.10 14.21
CA TYR A 32 17.33 -6.83 15.61
C TYR A 32 17.84 -7.94 16.53
N TRP A 33 18.32 -7.54 17.70
CA TRP A 33 18.46 -8.41 18.85
C TRP A 33 17.31 -8.10 19.82
N PRO A 34 16.35 -9.03 20.09
CA PRO A 34 16.31 -10.48 19.81
C PRO A 34 15.60 -10.93 18.51
N ASP A 35 15.83 -12.18 18.07
CA ASP A 35 15.27 -12.80 16.84
C ASP A 35 13.75 -12.68 16.67
N LYS A 36 13.01 -12.63 17.78
CA LYS A 36 11.55 -12.42 17.76
C LYS A 36 11.16 -11.10 17.09
N LEU A 37 11.99 -10.06 17.21
CA LEU A 37 11.77 -8.78 16.53
C LEU A 37 12.05 -8.87 15.03
N ASN A 38 13.01 -9.69 14.59
CA ASN A 38 13.20 -9.94 13.15
C ASN A 38 12.01 -10.67 12.55
N LEU A 39 11.45 -11.66 13.27
CA LEU A 39 10.24 -12.35 12.84
C LEU A 39 9.05 -11.38 12.78
N ALA A 40 8.86 -10.56 13.82
CA ALA A 40 7.79 -9.57 13.87
C ALA A 40 7.96 -8.49 12.78
N TRP A 41 9.20 -8.08 12.49
CA TRP A 41 9.48 -7.15 11.39
C TRP A 41 9.20 -7.76 10.03
N GLY A 42 9.55 -9.03 9.82
CA GLY A 42 9.20 -9.78 8.63
C GLY A 42 7.68 -9.87 8.43
N ALA A 43 6.94 -10.18 9.51
CA ALA A 43 5.48 -10.22 9.50
C ALA A 43 4.87 -8.84 9.27
N TRP A 44 5.41 -7.78 9.86
CA TRP A 44 4.99 -6.39 9.64
C TRP A 44 5.13 -6.02 8.16
N LYS A 45 6.29 -6.27 7.55
CA LYS A 45 6.51 -6.02 6.12
C LYS A 45 5.53 -6.81 5.26
N ALA A 46 5.35 -8.11 5.52
CA ALA A 46 4.41 -8.93 4.77
C ALA A 46 2.96 -8.45 4.92
N ALA A 47 2.56 -8.02 6.13
CA ALA A 47 1.23 -7.47 6.40
C ALA A 47 1.02 -6.07 5.82
N LYS A 48 2.10 -5.30 5.62
CA LYS A 48 2.13 -4.01 4.92
C LYS A 48 2.21 -4.16 3.40
N GLU A 49 2.71 -5.30 2.91
CA GLU A 49 2.71 -5.68 1.49
C GLU A 49 1.37 -6.30 1.05
N GLN A 50 0.78 -7.22 1.82
CA GLN A 50 -0.71 -7.29 1.97
C GLN A 50 -1.19 -5.96 2.55
N ALA A 51 -2.44 -5.58 2.73
CA ALA A 51 -2.81 -4.17 3.08
C ALA A 51 -2.39 -3.09 2.07
N ALA A 52 -1.11 -2.97 1.64
CA ALA A 52 -0.75 -2.34 0.35
C ALA A 52 -1.32 -3.09 -0.85
N THR A 53 -1.81 -4.33 -0.66
CA THR A 53 -2.87 -4.92 -1.49
C THR A 53 -4.18 -4.16 -1.25
N ASP A 54 -4.21 -2.93 -1.74
CA ASP A 54 -5.09 -2.54 -2.83
C ASP A 54 -5.27 -1.03 -2.85
N TRP A 55 -4.68 -0.20 -2.00
CA TRP A 55 -4.92 1.26 -2.08
C TRP A 55 -3.66 2.04 -1.70
N ILE A 56 -3.08 2.74 -2.67
CA ILE A 56 -1.87 3.56 -2.57
C ILE A 56 -2.30 5.02 -2.41
N SER A 57 -1.78 5.74 -1.42
CA SER A 57 -2.09 7.17 -1.28
C SER A 57 -1.48 7.95 -2.45
N VAL A 58 -2.26 8.85 -3.05
CA VAL A 58 -1.78 9.74 -4.12
C VAL A 58 -0.62 10.61 -3.64
N ASN A 59 -0.60 10.98 -2.36
CA ASN A 59 0.46 11.79 -1.76
C ASN A 59 1.77 11.01 -1.53
N ASP A 60 1.72 9.68 -1.44
CA ASP A 60 2.90 8.85 -1.28
C ASP A 60 3.54 8.55 -2.65
N VAL A 61 2.72 8.09 -3.59
CA VAL A 61 3.12 7.75 -4.96
C VAL A 61 1.91 7.94 -5.87
N GLY A 62 2.04 8.76 -6.92
CA GLY A 62 0.99 8.92 -7.93
C GLY A 62 0.79 7.66 -8.80
N PRO A 63 -0.38 7.49 -9.44
CA PRO A 63 -0.59 6.44 -10.44
C PRO A 63 0.30 6.67 -11.67
N PRO A 64 0.46 5.65 -12.53
CA PRO A 64 1.05 5.87 -13.85
C PRO A 64 0.19 6.84 -14.67
N ILE A 65 0.86 7.73 -15.41
CA ILE A 65 0.22 8.68 -16.33
C ILE A 65 -0.45 7.93 -17.47
N ASP A 66 -1.66 8.35 -17.82
CA ASP A 66 -2.51 7.82 -18.89
C ASP A 66 -2.85 6.31 -18.74
N GLU A 67 -2.75 5.76 -17.53
CA GLU A 67 -3.24 4.41 -17.19
C GLU A 67 -4.51 4.47 -16.34
N MET A 68 -5.49 3.62 -16.67
CA MET A 68 -6.72 3.48 -15.88
C MET A 68 -6.44 2.72 -14.58
N VAL A 69 -6.81 3.35 -13.47
CA VAL A 69 -6.70 2.85 -12.10
C VAL A 69 -8.07 2.89 -11.44
N LEU A 70 -8.23 2.17 -10.33
CA LEU A 70 -9.34 2.37 -9.42
C LEU A 70 -8.94 3.45 -8.41
N VAL A 71 -9.85 4.36 -8.06
CA VAL A 71 -9.64 5.49 -7.14
C VAL A 71 -10.67 5.49 -6.00
N CYS A 72 -10.30 6.07 -4.86
CA CYS A 72 -11.24 6.34 -3.77
C CYS A 72 -10.89 7.64 -3.01
N TRP A 73 -11.94 8.30 -2.51
CA TRP A 73 -11.85 9.55 -1.74
C TRP A 73 -11.83 9.32 -0.23
N ASN A 74 -12.21 8.11 0.20
CA ASN A 74 -12.16 7.67 1.58
C ASN A 74 -12.02 6.14 1.60
N GLN A 75 -11.20 5.60 2.49
CA GLN A 75 -11.01 4.16 2.68
C GLN A 75 -12.17 3.52 3.48
N HIS A 76 -13.41 3.89 3.18
CA HIS A 76 -14.59 3.30 3.81
C HIS A 76 -15.06 2.07 3.02
N PRO A 77 -15.36 0.93 3.66
CA PRO A 77 -15.71 -0.32 2.97
C PRO A 77 -17.01 -0.23 2.14
N ASP A 78 -17.87 0.74 2.46
CA ASP A 78 -19.15 0.96 1.75
C ASP A 78 -19.04 1.90 0.55
N VAL A 79 -17.86 2.48 0.28
CA VAL A 79 -17.65 3.36 -0.86
C VAL A 79 -17.15 2.52 -2.03
N GLU A 80 -17.96 2.43 -3.09
CA GLU A 80 -17.54 1.77 -4.32
C GLU A 80 -16.42 2.57 -4.99
N PRO A 81 -15.32 1.91 -5.40
CA PRO A 81 -14.24 2.59 -6.08
C PRO A 81 -14.57 2.92 -7.53
N GLU A 82 -14.11 4.08 -7.99
CA GLU A 82 -14.34 4.57 -9.34
C GLU A 82 -13.12 4.32 -10.24
N LYS A 83 -13.30 4.30 -11.56
CA LYS A 83 -12.19 4.15 -12.52
C LYS A 83 -11.77 5.51 -13.02
N GLU A 84 -10.50 5.86 -12.80
CA GLU A 84 -9.94 7.14 -13.24
C GLU A 84 -8.51 6.99 -13.76
N TYR A 85 -7.98 8.08 -14.31
CA TYR A 85 -6.59 8.17 -14.76
C TYR A 85 -6.03 9.56 -14.48
N MET A 86 -4.71 9.64 -14.33
CA MET A 86 -3.98 10.89 -14.20
C MET A 86 -3.35 11.24 -15.56
N SER A 87 -3.34 12.50 -15.93
CA SER A 87 -2.73 12.98 -17.18
C SER A 87 -1.83 14.18 -16.93
N LEU A 88 -1.16 14.65 -17.98
CA LEU A 88 -0.26 15.80 -17.96
C LEU A 88 -0.87 16.95 -18.77
N ASP A 89 -0.85 18.16 -18.22
CA ASP A 89 -1.27 19.35 -18.96
C ASP A 89 -0.15 19.85 -19.92
N GLU A 90 -0.39 20.99 -20.57
CA GLU A 90 0.58 21.59 -21.51
C GLU A 90 1.92 21.95 -20.84
N ASP A 91 1.92 22.19 -19.52
CA ASP A 91 3.09 22.51 -18.70
C ASP A 91 3.70 21.26 -18.04
N LEU A 92 3.23 20.05 -18.39
CA LEU A 92 3.62 18.77 -17.80
C LEU A 92 3.30 18.65 -16.30
N SER A 93 2.28 19.36 -15.83
CA SER A 93 1.76 19.19 -14.47
C SER A 93 0.77 18.04 -14.41
N GLU A 94 0.91 17.19 -13.40
CA GLU A 94 0.03 16.05 -13.17
C GLU A 94 -1.34 16.52 -12.66
N TYR A 95 -2.42 16.04 -13.29
CA TYR A 95 -3.78 16.35 -12.87
C TYR A 95 -4.76 15.20 -13.15
N TRP A 96 -5.92 15.23 -12.49
CA TRP A 96 -7.02 14.29 -12.67
C TRP A 96 -8.10 14.91 -13.56
N PRO A 97 -8.23 14.51 -14.85
CA PRO A 97 -9.08 15.22 -15.80
C PRO A 97 -10.57 15.22 -15.42
N ASN A 98 -11.04 14.19 -14.72
CA ASN A 98 -12.43 14.03 -14.32
C ASN A 98 -12.70 14.41 -12.85
N CYS A 99 -11.66 14.77 -12.09
CA CYS A 99 -11.75 14.99 -10.64
C CYS A 99 -11.04 16.29 -10.22
N VAL A 100 -11.16 17.34 -11.03
CA VAL A 100 -10.40 18.59 -10.86
C VAL A 100 -10.68 19.27 -9.52
N ASP A 101 -11.94 19.34 -9.10
CA ASP A 101 -12.33 20.02 -7.86
C ASP A 101 -12.04 19.18 -6.61
N GLU A 102 -12.15 17.86 -6.73
CA GLU A 102 -11.97 16.90 -5.62
C GLU A 102 -11.12 15.72 -6.12
N PRO A 103 -9.78 15.80 -6.06
CA PRO A 103 -8.92 14.71 -6.47
C PRO A 103 -9.03 13.53 -5.49
N PRO A 104 -8.84 12.30 -5.97
CA PRO A 104 -8.92 11.11 -5.13
C PRO A 104 -7.78 11.08 -4.10
N THR A 105 -8.02 10.37 -2.98
CA THR A 105 -7.03 10.24 -1.90
C THR A 105 -6.13 9.03 -2.09
N HIS A 106 -6.66 7.96 -2.68
CA HIS A 106 -5.94 6.72 -2.92
C HIS A 106 -6.30 6.12 -4.29
N TRP A 107 -5.39 5.35 -4.84
CA TRP A 107 -5.55 4.66 -6.12
C TRP A 107 -5.02 3.23 -6.06
N ARG A 108 -5.40 2.42 -7.05
CA ARG A 108 -4.88 1.06 -7.23
C ARG A 108 -4.98 0.56 -8.65
N LYS A 109 -4.16 -0.41 -9.01
CA LYS A 109 -4.30 -1.08 -10.30
C LYS A 109 -5.61 -1.85 -10.37
N ILE A 110 -6.25 -1.81 -11.53
CA ILE A 110 -7.42 -2.64 -11.82
C ILE A 110 -6.98 -4.11 -11.74
N PRO A 111 -7.61 -4.94 -10.88
CA PRO A 111 -7.27 -6.35 -10.79
C PRO A 111 -7.48 -7.04 -12.15
N PRO A 112 -6.58 -7.96 -12.56
CA PRO A 112 -6.81 -8.75 -13.77
C PRO A 112 -8.11 -9.56 -13.63
N PRO A 113 -8.82 -9.83 -14.73
CA PRO A 113 -10.01 -10.67 -14.69
C PRO A 113 -9.66 -12.04 -14.07
N PRO A 114 -10.61 -12.66 -13.33
CA PRO A 114 -10.38 -13.97 -12.77
C PRO A 114 -10.04 -14.95 -13.89
N LYS A 115 -8.95 -15.70 -13.73
CA LYS A 115 -8.63 -16.80 -14.63
C LYS A 115 -9.76 -17.82 -14.50
N GLN A 116 -10.50 -18.09 -15.58
CA GLN A 116 -11.58 -19.09 -15.57
C GLN A 116 -11.06 -20.39 -14.94
N ALA A 117 -11.71 -20.82 -13.86
CA ALA A 117 -11.57 -22.21 -13.43
C ALA A 117 -12.02 -23.06 -14.62
N GLN A 118 -11.15 -23.94 -15.11
CA GLN A 118 -11.50 -24.89 -16.14
C GLN A 118 -12.77 -25.61 -15.67
N GLU A 119 -13.89 -25.36 -16.36
CA GLU A 119 -15.11 -26.12 -16.19
C GLU A 119 -14.75 -27.57 -16.50
N GLN A 120 -14.62 -28.38 -15.45
CA GLN A 120 -14.55 -29.81 -15.58
C GLN A 120 -15.94 -30.26 -16.06
N SER A 121 -16.13 -30.32 -17.38
CA SER A 121 -17.15 -31.15 -17.99
C SER A 121 -16.85 -32.59 -17.58
N HIS A 122 -17.59 -33.08 -16.59
CA HIS A 122 -17.80 -34.50 -16.40
C HIS A 122 -18.80 -34.96 -17.46
N ASP A 123 -18.31 -35.76 -18.41
CA ASP A 123 -19.11 -36.72 -19.18
C ASP A 123 -19.12 -38.06 -18.42
#